data_AF-A0A2H1KUQ1-F1
#
_entry.id   AF-A0A2H1KUQ1-F1
#
_cell.length_a   1.000
_cell.length_b   1.000
_cell.length_c   1.000
_cell.angle_alpha   90.00
_cell.angle_beta   90.00
_cell.angle_gamma   90.00
#
_symmetry.space_group_name_H-M   'P 1'
#
loop_
_entity.id
_entity.type
_entity.pdbx_description
1 polymer ?
#
loop_
_entity_poly.entity_id
_entity_poly.type
_entity_poly.pdbx_seq_one_letter_code
_entity_poly.pdbx_strand_id
1 'polypeptide(L)'
;MLYDGAMTDRDCKTTTVRMFPDYGDTVLWLVFPIDYEDSGLSAELISQLDAWERSYHQALDADFNWKSAEHARVFTHTGIELAGQVANELGEEYVVEFASYEHAAPMYTVQSRRPADNESAAAAFSTLVAELDAEDEGASQLVTEAGPNGEWMAFAPLSGDVFTPNNLGPQAEERD
;
A
#
# COMPACT_ATOMS: atom_id res chain seq x y z
N MET A 1 8.17 -4.39 15.37
CA MET A 1 6.79 -4.07 15.80
C MET A 1 5.88 -4.75 14.78
N LEU A 2 5.18 -5.82 15.18
CA LEU A 2 4.28 -6.56 14.28
C LEU A 2 3.07 -5.67 13.99
N TYR A 3 2.89 -5.31 12.72
CA TYR A 3 1.70 -4.60 12.27
C TYR A 3 0.51 -5.55 12.42
N ASP A 4 -0.43 -5.19 13.29
CA ASP A 4 -1.68 -5.94 13.47
C ASP A 4 -2.52 -5.71 12.22
N GLY A 5 -2.77 -6.76 11.43
CA GLY A 5 -3.47 -6.75 10.14
C GLY A 5 -4.95 -6.33 10.22
N ALA A 6 -5.32 -5.50 11.19
CA ALA A 6 -6.65 -4.97 11.43
C ALA A 6 -6.94 -3.66 10.68
N MET A 7 -6.27 -3.42 9.54
CA MET A 7 -6.56 -2.28 8.65
C MET A 7 -7.28 -2.73 7.36
N THR A 8 -7.96 -3.88 7.40
CA THR A 8 -8.87 -4.38 6.37
C THR A 8 -10.29 -4.45 6.92
N ASP A 9 -10.94 -3.33 7.18
CA ASP A 9 -12.41 -3.22 7.09
C ASP A 9 -12.83 -1.73 7.20
N ARG A 10 -13.61 -1.28 6.21
CA ARG A 10 -14.34 0.00 6.07
C ARG A 10 -13.57 1.20 5.48
N ASP A 11 -13.89 1.49 4.22
CA ASP A 11 -13.59 2.71 3.46
C ASP A 11 -12.17 2.90 2.88
N CYS A 12 -11.47 1.81 2.52
CA CYS A 12 -10.28 1.96 1.69
C CYS A 12 -10.70 2.25 0.23
N LYS A 13 -10.90 3.52 -0.10
CA LYS A 13 -11.13 3.93 -1.49
C LYS A 13 -9.92 3.53 -2.33
N THR A 14 -10.15 2.98 -3.52
CA THR A 14 -9.09 2.64 -4.48
C THR A 14 -8.29 3.87 -4.92
N THR A 15 -8.72 5.08 -4.57
CA THR A 15 -8.02 6.34 -4.81
C THR A 15 -7.14 6.83 -3.64
N THR A 16 -6.95 6.02 -2.59
CA THR A 16 -6.02 6.35 -1.49
C THR A 16 -4.63 5.82 -1.79
N VAL A 17 -3.68 6.73 -2.04
CA VAL A 17 -2.25 6.45 -2.25
C VAL A 17 -1.51 6.59 -0.92
N ARG A 18 -0.96 5.50 -0.42
CA ARG A 18 -0.13 5.47 0.78
C ARG A 18 1.32 5.70 0.43
N MET A 19 2.02 6.41 1.30
CA MET A 19 3.43 6.70 1.19
C MET A 19 4.17 6.23 2.44
N PHE A 20 5.10 5.28 2.27
CA PHE A 20 5.96 4.78 3.35
C PHE A 20 7.21 4.05 2.78
N PRO A 21 8.39 4.19 3.39
CA PRO A 21 9.63 3.52 2.97
C PRO A 21 9.69 2.03 3.38
N ASP A 22 10.65 1.30 2.79
CA ASP A 22 11.18 -0.01 3.26
C ASP A 22 10.30 -1.25 2.99
N TYR A 23 9.36 -1.17 2.04
CA TYR A 23 8.50 -2.30 1.68
C TYR A 23 8.55 -2.70 0.19
N GLY A 24 9.32 -1.99 -0.64
CA GLY A 24 9.53 -2.29 -2.06
C GLY A 24 10.60 -1.39 -2.66
N ASP A 25 10.81 -1.47 -3.98
CA ASP A 25 11.67 -0.54 -4.74
C ASP A 25 10.98 0.83 -4.97
N THR A 26 9.95 1.12 -4.16
CA THR A 26 9.08 2.29 -4.24
C THR A 26 8.49 2.59 -2.87
N VAL A 27 8.25 3.87 -2.61
CA VAL A 27 7.55 4.34 -1.41
C VAL A 27 6.04 4.49 -1.60
N LEU A 28 5.51 4.26 -2.82
CA LEU A 28 4.12 4.54 -3.17
C LEU A 28 3.29 3.27 -3.28
N TRP A 29 2.10 3.29 -2.67
CA TRP A 29 1.25 2.12 -2.54
C TRP A 29 -0.21 2.48 -2.74
N LEU A 30 -0.94 1.71 -3.54
CA LEU A 30 -2.40 1.66 -3.46
C LEU A 30 -2.79 0.47 -2.57
N VAL A 31 -3.30 -0.60 -3.20
CA VAL A 31 -3.42 -1.94 -2.62
C VAL A 31 -2.10 -2.72 -2.76
N PHE A 32 -1.31 -2.38 -3.78
CA PHE A 32 -0.01 -2.98 -4.11
C PHE A 32 1.05 -1.87 -4.30
N PRO A 33 2.36 -2.20 -4.26
CA PRO A 33 3.43 -1.23 -4.51
C PRO A 33 3.39 -0.75 -5.96
N ILE A 34 3.54 0.54 -6.19
CA ILE A 34 3.55 1.15 -7.52
C ILE A 34 4.98 1.43 -7.94
N ASP A 35 5.45 0.74 -8.97
CA ASP A 35 6.76 1.00 -9.56
C ASP A 35 6.82 2.43 -10.10
N TYR A 36 7.94 3.12 -9.87
CA TYR A 36 8.08 4.52 -10.31
C TYR A 36 7.92 4.69 -11.82
N GLU A 37 8.31 3.68 -12.61
CA GLU A 37 8.16 3.65 -14.07
C GLU A 37 6.68 3.67 -14.50
N ASP A 38 5.82 3.04 -13.71
CA ASP A 38 4.38 2.96 -13.96
C ASP A 38 3.59 4.11 -13.33
N SER A 39 4.20 4.87 -12.42
CA SER A 39 3.53 5.94 -11.68
C SER A 39 3.18 7.17 -12.52
N GLY A 40 3.86 7.38 -13.65
CA GLY A 40 3.74 8.60 -14.46
C GLY A 40 4.15 9.91 -13.77
N LEU A 41 4.67 9.84 -12.54
CA LEU A 41 5.16 11.00 -11.79
C LEU A 41 6.37 11.64 -12.47
N SER A 42 6.60 12.93 -12.19
CA SER A 42 7.76 13.63 -12.72
C SER A 42 9.06 12.98 -12.23
N ALA A 43 10.06 12.92 -13.11
CA ALA A 43 11.37 12.34 -12.77
C ALA A 43 12.05 13.06 -11.58
N GLU A 44 11.78 14.35 -11.42
CA GLU A 44 12.29 15.14 -10.29
C GLU A 44 11.61 14.74 -8.97
N LEU A 45 10.29 14.51 -8.97
CA LEU A 45 9.59 14.01 -7.78
C LEU A 45 10.02 12.58 -7.44
N ILE A 46 10.15 11.69 -8.43
CA ILE A 46 10.67 10.33 -8.23
C ILE A 46 12.05 10.37 -7.58
N SER A 47 12.96 11.19 -8.10
CA SER A 47 14.31 11.34 -7.51
C SER A 47 14.29 11.86 -6.07
N GLN A 48 13.31 12.71 -5.72
CA GLN A 48 13.16 13.22 -4.35
C GLN A 48 12.60 12.15 -3.40
N LEU A 49 11.62 11.35 -3.86
CA LEU A 49 11.06 10.23 -3.08
C LEU A 49 12.12 9.17 -2.77
N ASP A 50 12.91 8.80 -3.77
CA ASP A 50 14.04 7.86 -3.64
C ASP A 50 15.16 8.42 -2.73
N ALA A 51 15.46 9.72 -2.83
CA ALA A 51 16.39 10.36 -1.89
C ALA A 51 15.87 10.38 -0.45
N TRP A 52 14.57 10.60 -0.27
CA TRP A 52 13.91 10.60 1.02
C TRP A 52 13.92 9.20 1.65
N GLU A 53 13.65 8.14 0.90
CA GLU A 53 13.79 6.76 1.37
C GLU A 53 15.23 6.42 1.76
N ARG A 54 16.23 6.78 0.95
CA ARG A 54 17.63 6.59 1.35
C ARG A 54 17.98 7.32 2.65
N SER A 55 17.39 8.50 2.88
CA SER A 55 17.60 9.26 4.11
C SER A 55 17.05 8.51 5.34
N TYR A 56 15.94 7.79 5.19
CA TYR A 56 15.38 6.91 6.22
C TYR A 56 16.41 5.87 6.67
N HIS A 57 16.95 5.08 5.74
CA HIS A 57 17.95 4.06 6.07
C HIS A 57 19.23 4.65 6.69
N GLN A 58 19.64 5.83 6.24
CA GLN A 58 20.81 6.52 6.80
C GLN A 58 20.56 7.08 8.20
N ALA A 59 19.31 7.41 8.53
CA ALA A 59 18.91 7.97 9.80
C ALA A 59 18.69 6.93 10.90
N LEU A 60 18.59 5.64 10.55
CA LEU A 60 18.38 4.53 11.48
C LEU A 60 19.69 3.83 11.92
N ASP A 61 19.76 3.42 13.18
CA ASP A 61 20.81 2.54 13.69
C ASP A 61 20.57 1.07 13.31
N ALA A 62 21.48 0.19 13.74
CA ALA A 62 21.42 -1.24 13.40
C ALA A 62 20.20 -1.98 14.00
N ASP A 63 19.56 -1.38 15.00
CA ASP A 63 18.37 -1.91 15.67
C ASP A 63 17.09 -1.25 15.13
N PHE A 64 17.17 -0.53 14.00
CA PHE A 64 16.08 0.21 13.36
C PHE A 64 15.48 1.32 14.23
N ASN A 65 16.28 1.90 15.14
CA ASN A 65 15.88 3.09 15.89
C ASN A 65 16.43 4.36 15.25
N TRP A 66 15.69 5.45 15.38
CA TRP A 66 16.17 6.77 14.99
C TRP A 66 17.46 7.12 15.73
N LYS A 67 18.54 7.41 15.00
CA LYS A 67 19.83 7.86 15.58
C LYS A 67 19.69 9.13 16.41
N SER A 68 18.71 9.98 16.07
CA SER A 68 18.37 11.18 16.82
C SER A 68 16.91 11.59 16.56
N ALA A 69 16.31 12.32 17.51
CA ALA A 69 14.98 12.91 17.33
C ALA A 69 14.95 13.97 16.22
N GLU A 70 16.09 14.60 15.91
CA GLU A 70 16.20 15.54 14.80
C GLU A 70 16.06 14.83 13.45
N HIS A 71 16.69 13.67 13.27
CA HIS A 71 16.53 12.90 12.04
C HIS A 71 15.09 12.46 11.81
N ALA A 72 14.39 12.02 12.88
CA ALA A 72 12.97 11.66 12.80
C ALA A 72 12.12 12.85 12.31
N ARG A 73 12.34 14.04 12.91
CA ARG A 73 11.61 15.27 12.53
C ARG A 73 11.88 15.69 11.10
N VAL A 74 13.13 15.66 10.66
CA VAL A 74 13.51 16.02 9.28
C VAL A 74 12.86 15.04 8.30
N PHE A 75 12.95 13.74 8.56
CA PHE A 75 12.31 12.72 7.74
C PHE A 75 10.78 12.92 7.65
N THR A 76 10.11 13.14 8.80
CA THR A 76 8.67 13.39 8.86
C THR A 76 8.29 14.66 8.09
N HIS A 77 9.03 15.76 8.27
CA HIS A 77 8.76 17.03 7.58
C HIS A 77 8.88 16.88 6.07
N THR A 78 9.99 16.29 5.59
CA THR A 78 10.20 16.06 4.16
C THR A 78 9.15 15.12 3.58
N GLY A 79 8.75 14.07 4.32
CA GLY A 79 7.66 13.18 3.92
C GLY A 79 6.33 13.93 3.74
N ILE A 80 5.99 14.84 4.65
CA ILE A 80 4.77 15.66 4.51
C ILE A 80 4.83 16.54 3.26
N GLU A 81 5.97 17.17 2.97
CA GLU A 81 6.14 18.00 1.77
C GLU A 81 6.01 17.17 0.50
N LEU A 82 6.64 15.99 0.45
CA LEU A 82 6.56 15.08 -0.69
C LEU A 82 5.16 14.54 -0.90
N ALA A 83 4.43 14.18 0.16
CA ALA A 83 3.04 13.76 0.07
C ALA A 83 2.17 14.86 -0.58
N GLY A 84 2.44 16.14 -0.24
CA GLY A 84 1.79 17.28 -0.87
C GLY A 84 2.13 17.42 -2.37
N GLN A 85 3.39 17.19 -2.75
CA GLN A 85 3.82 17.21 -4.16
C GLN A 85 3.16 16.08 -4.96
N VAL A 86 3.13 14.85 -4.42
CA VAL A 86 2.41 13.72 -5.02
C VAL A 86 0.94 14.06 -5.21
N ALA A 87 0.27 14.58 -4.17
CA ALA A 87 -1.14 14.95 -4.26
C ALA A 87 -1.40 16.02 -5.35
N ASN A 88 -0.49 16.97 -5.55
CA ASN A 88 -0.62 17.98 -6.61
C ASN A 88 -0.43 17.37 -8.01
N GLU A 89 0.54 16.47 -8.18
CA GLU A 89 0.73 15.78 -9.47
C GLU A 89 -0.46 14.89 -9.83
N LEU A 90 -1.09 14.23 -8.84
CA LEU A 90 -2.25 13.36 -9.06
C LEU A 90 -3.58 14.11 -9.17
N GLY A 91 -3.70 15.27 -8.54
CA GLY A 91 -4.92 16.08 -8.56
C GLY A 91 -5.96 15.69 -7.51
N GLU A 92 -7.12 16.33 -7.58
CA GLU A 92 -8.17 16.27 -6.56
C GLU A 92 -8.87 14.90 -6.40
N GLU A 93 -8.70 13.97 -7.34
CA GLU A 93 -9.33 12.65 -7.26
C GLU A 93 -8.65 11.71 -6.25
N TYR A 94 -7.38 11.98 -5.93
CA TYR A 94 -6.55 11.12 -5.10
C TYR A 94 -6.28 11.71 -3.72
N VAL A 95 -6.24 10.83 -2.74
CA VAL A 95 -5.86 11.16 -1.37
C VAL A 95 -4.51 10.50 -1.09
N VAL A 96 -3.53 11.28 -0.65
CA VAL A 96 -2.21 10.78 -0.26
C VAL A 96 -2.14 10.67 1.26
N GLU A 97 -1.81 9.48 1.76
CA GLU A 97 -1.62 9.19 3.17
C GLU A 97 -0.15 8.94 3.48
N PHE A 98 0.37 9.57 4.53
CA PHE A 98 1.71 9.37 5.04
C PHE A 98 1.66 9.10 6.55
N ALA A 99 2.17 7.95 6.97
CA ALA A 99 2.32 7.63 8.39
C ALA A 99 3.75 7.98 8.84
N SER A 100 3.89 8.88 9.80
CA SER A 100 5.18 9.11 10.46
C SER A 100 5.54 7.91 11.34
N TYR A 101 6.82 7.56 11.37
CA TYR A 101 7.37 6.49 12.20
C TYR A 101 7.71 6.98 13.62
N GLU A 102 7.39 8.22 13.94
CA GLU A 102 7.41 8.70 15.32
C GLU A 102 6.29 8.01 16.12
N HIS A 103 6.60 7.55 17.34
CA HIS A 103 5.63 6.82 18.15
C HIS A 103 4.40 7.69 18.43
N ALA A 104 3.21 7.15 18.12
CA ALA A 104 1.91 7.84 18.24
C ALA A 104 1.76 9.10 17.38
N ALA A 105 2.56 9.27 16.33
CA ALA A 105 2.34 10.35 15.37
C ALA A 105 1.03 10.12 14.59
N PRO A 106 0.25 11.19 14.35
CA PRO A 106 -0.95 11.09 13.54
C PRO A 106 -0.58 10.75 12.10
N MET A 107 -1.44 9.97 11.45
CA MET A 107 -1.40 9.83 10.00
C MET A 107 -1.67 11.20 9.36
N TYR A 108 -0.80 11.58 8.43
CA TYR A 108 -0.97 12.76 7.62
C TYR A 108 -1.71 12.39 6.35
N THR A 109 -2.78 13.12 6.06
CA THR A 109 -3.60 12.91 4.86
C THR A 109 -3.69 14.23 4.11
N VAL A 110 -3.40 14.19 2.81
CA VAL A 110 -3.45 15.36 1.93
C VAL A 110 -4.12 15.01 0.62
N GLN A 111 -4.93 15.94 0.12
CA GLN A 111 -5.61 15.85 -1.17
C GLN A 111 -5.48 17.20 -1.84
N SER A 112 -5.18 17.22 -3.14
CA SER A 112 -5.16 18.46 -3.90
C SER A 112 -6.55 19.06 -4.01
N ARG A 113 -6.63 20.39 -4.10
CA ARG A 113 -7.89 21.13 -4.34
C ARG A 113 -8.01 21.60 -5.79
N ARG A 114 -7.19 21.04 -6.66
CA ARG A 114 -7.03 21.43 -8.05
C ARG A 114 -6.94 20.19 -8.93
N PRO A 115 -7.22 20.33 -10.23
CA PRO A 115 -6.85 19.32 -11.22
C PRO A 115 -5.36 18.98 -11.13
N ALA A 116 -5.02 17.79 -11.61
CA ALA A 116 -3.66 17.28 -11.66
C ALA A 116 -2.71 18.27 -12.35
N ASP A 117 -1.58 18.57 -11.69
CA ASP A 117 -0.49 19.31 -12.32
C ASP A 117 0.28 18.43 -13.34
N ASN A 118 0.12 17.10 -13.25
CA ASN A 118 0.72 16.12 -14.16
C ASN A 118 -0.34 15.17 -14.73
N GLU A 119 -0.79 15.45 -15.96
CA GLU A 119 -1.78 14.62 -16.66
C GLU A 119 -1.32 13.18 -16.87
N SER A 120 -0.01 12.93 -16.99
CA SER A 120 0.52 11.56 -17.18
C SER A 120 0.42 10.74 -15.90
N ALA A 121 0.74 11.34 -14.75
CA ALA A 121 0.57 10.69 -13.46
C ALA A 121 -0.90 10.39 -13.17
N ALA A 122 -1.79 11.38 -13.38
CA ALA A 122 -3.22 11.18 -13.19
C ALA A 122 -3.76 10.04 -14.08
N ALA A 123 -3.40 10.00 -15.36
CA ALA A 123 -3.82 8.95 -16.28
C ALA A 123 -3.30 7.56 -15.89
N ALA A 124 -2.04 7.47 -15.43
CA ALA A 124 -1.44 6.23 -14.98
C ALA A 124 -2.18 5.68 -13.75
N PHE A 125 -2.37 6.52 -12.72
CA PHE A 125 -3.11 6.12 -11.52
C PHE A 125 -4.57 5.77 -11.83
N SER A 126 -5.22 6.49 -12.75
CA SER A 126 -6.60 6.16 -13.13
C SER A 126 -6.70 4.80 -13.83
N THR A 127 -5.66 4.41 -14.58
CA THR A 127 -5.58 3.08 -15.18
C THR A 127 -5.42 2.01 -14.10
N LEU A 128 -4.50 2.20 -13.16
CA LEU A 128 -4.27 1.28 -12.05
C LEU A 128 -5.53 1.10 -11.18
N VAL A 129 -6.25 2.19 -10.90
CA VAL A 129 -7.50 2.15 -10.13
C VAL A 129 -8.60 1.43 -10.91
N ALA A 130 -8.74 1.68 -12.20
CA ALA A 130 -9.74 1.00 -13.01
C ALA A 130 -9.49 -0.52 -13.11
N GLU A 131 -8.23 -0.94 -13.17
CA GLU A 131 -7.84 -2.35 -13.13
C GLU A 131 -8.21 -2.97 -11.77
N LEU A 132 -7.89 -2.30 -10.67
CA LEU A 132 -8.25 -2.74 -9.32
C LEU A 132 -9.76 -2.87 -9.11
N ASP A 133 -10.53 -1.86 -9.55
CA ASP A 133 -11.99 -1.88 -9.44
C ASP A 133 -12.59 -3.02 -10.27
N ALA A 134 -12.03 -3.31 -11.46
CA ALA A 134 -12.48 -4.42 -12.30
C ALA A 134 -12.13 -5.80 -11.71
N GLU A 135 -10.98 -5.93 -11.05
CA GLU A 135 -10.60 -7.15 -10.33
C GLU A 135 -11.52 -7.39 -9.12
N ASP A 136 -11.82 -6.36 -8.34
CA ASP A 136 -12.73 -6.44 -7.19
C ASP A 136 -14.17 -6.76 -7.62
N GLU A 137 -14.66 -6.15 -8.71
CA GLU A 137 -15.97 -6.47 -9.28
C GLU A 137 -16.02 -7.92 -9.75
N GLY A 138 -14.98 -8.40 -10.46
CA GLY A 138 -14.89 -9.78 -10.92
C GLY A 138 -14.87 -10.78 -9.75
N ALA A 139 -14.10 -10.50 -8.70
CA ALA A 139 -14.06 -11.31 -7.49
C ALA A 139 -15.43 -11.34 -6.79
N SER A 140 -16.06 -10.18 -6.64
CA SER A 140 -17.39 -10.03 -6.04
C SER A 140 -18.48 -10.76 -6.83
N GLN A 141 -18.39 -10.76 -8.16
CA GLN A 141 -19.29 -11.50 -9.03
C GLN A 141 -19.13 -13.01 -8.82
N LEU A 142 -17.91 -13.53 -8.76
CA LEU A 142 -17.65 -14.95 -8.50
C LEU A 142 -18.19 -15.38 -7.13
N VAL A 143 -18.02 -14.56 -6.10
CA VAL A 143 -18.61 -14.79 -4.77
C VAL A 143 -20.14 -14.86 -4.85
N THR A 144 -20.75 -13.95 -5.59
CA THR A 144 -22.21 -13.90 -5.77
C THR A 144 -22.74 -15.11 -6.53
N GLU A 145 -22.06 -15.51 -7.61
CA GLU A 145 -22.42 -16.66 -8.44
C GLU A 145 -22.26 -17.99 -7.70
N ALA A 146 -21.22 -18.13 -6.87
CA ALA A 146 -21.03 -19.31 -6.01
C ALA A 146 -22.16 -19.44 -4.96
N GLY A 147 -22.79 -18.34 -4.58
CA GLY A 147 -23.89 -18.29 -3.62
C GLY A 147 -23.46 -18.67 -2.20
N PRO A 148 -24.41 -18.77 -1.25
CA PRO A 148 -24.11 -19.00 0.17
C PRO A 148 -23.49 -20.38 0.47
N ASN A 149 -23.50 -21.30 -0.51
CA ASN A 149 -22.91 -22.63 -0.42
C ASN A 149 -21.63 -22.77 -1.27
N GLY A 150 -21.05 -21.65 -1.72
CA GLY A 150 -19.80 -21.66 -2.47
C GLY A 150 -18.69 -22.38 -1.71
N GLU A 151 -18.12 -23.43 -2.30
CA GLU A 151 -16.98 -24.14 -1.73
C GLU A 151 -15.70 -23.36 -2.02
N TRP A 152 -15.09 -22.82 -0.96
CA TRP A 152 -13.79 -22.17 -1.05
C TRP A 152 -12.66 -23.20 -0.85
N MET A 153 -11.53 -22.96 -1.50
CA MET A 153 -10.38 -23.83 -1.44
C MET A 153 -9.11 -23.00 -1.38
N ALA A 154 -8.23 -23.30 -0.42
CA ALA A 154 -6.88 -22.78 -0.41
C ALA A 154 -5.96 -23.77 -1.14
N PHE A 155 -5.16 -23.26 -2.07
CA PHE A 155 -4.20 -24.05 -2.82
C PHE A 155 -2.78 -23.58 -2.50
N ALA A 156 -1.91 -24.50 -2.09
CA ALA A 156 -0.51 -24.25 -1.82
C ALA A 156 0.34 -24.64 -3.06
N PRO A 157 0.73 -23.68 -3.93
CA PRO A 157 1.33 -24.00 -5.23
C PRO A 157 2.69 -24.72 -5.14
N LEU A 158 3.42 -24.52 -4.04
CA LEU A 158 4.75 -25.12 -3.86
C LEU A 158 4.71 -26.58 -3.41
N SER A 159 3.71 -26.97 -2.61
CA SER A 159 3.54 -28.37 -2.17
C SER A 159 2.48 -29.12 -2.99
N GLY A 160 1.60 -28.39 -3.69
CA GLY A 160 0.43 -28.95 -4.38
C GLY A 160 -0.74 -29.24 -3.44
N ASP A 161 -0.63 -28.89 -2.15
CA ASP A 161 -1.66 -29.18 -1.17
C ASP A 161 -2.90 -28.32 -1.40
N VAL A 162 -4.04 -28.93 -1.15
CA VAL A 162 -5.36 -28.34 -1.30
C VAL A 162 -6.09 -28.47 0.03
N PHE A 163 -6.53 -27.34 0.57
CA PHE A 163 -7.35 -27.29 1.79
C PHE A 163 -8.74 -26.75 1.47
N THR A 164 -9.78 -27.49 1.84
CA THR A 164 -11.18 -27.06 1.75
C THR A 164 -11.75 -26.84 3.16
N PRO A 165 -12.19 -25.62 3.53
CA PRO A 165 -12.62 -25.31 4.90
C PRO A 165 -13.81 -26.14 5.40
N ASN A 166 -14.64 -26.67 4.49
CA ASN A 166 -15.80 -27.50 4.83
C ASN A 166 -15.46 -28.98 5.07
N ASN A 167 -14.21 -29.40 4.93
CA ASN A 167 -13.80 -30.79 5.14
C ASN A 167 -13.09 -30.97 6.50
N LEU A 168 -13.77 -30.64 7.60
CA LEU A 168 -13.40 -31.10 8.94
C LEU A 168 -14.14 -32.41 9.26
N GLY A 169 -13.70 -33.50 8.63
CA GLY A 169 -13.96 -34.86 9.09
C GLY A 169 -12.71 -35.42 9.80
N PRO A 170 -12.81 -36.03 10.98
CA PRO A 170 -11.65 -36.44 11.76
C PRO A 170 -11.09 -37.76 11.22
N GLN A 171 -9.77 -37.86 11.05
CA GLN A 171 -9.09 -39.15 11.19
C GLN A 171 -7.80 -38.97 11.98
N ALA A 172 -7.88 -39.43 13.22
CA ALA A 172 -6.75 -39.93 13.97
C ALA A 172 -6.10 -41.07 13.17
N GLU A 173 -4.77 -41.09 13.11
CA GLU A 173 -4.00 -42.32 13.07
C GLU A 173 -2.77 -42.13 13.97
N GLU A 174 -2.90 -42.64 15.21
CA GLU A 174 -1.78 -43.22 15.94
C GLU A 174 -1.03 -44.19 15.01
N ARG A 175 0.30 -44.11 14.96
CA ARG A 175 1.13 -45.28 14.66
C ARG A 175 2.41 -45.27 15.49
N ASP A 176 2.38 -46.20 16.45
CA ASP A 176 3.43 -46.92 17.21
C ASP A 176 4.53 -46.15 17.95
#